data_AF-A0A6V7TWP9-F1
#
_entry.id   AF-A0A6V7TWP9-F1
#
_cell.length_a   1.000
_cell.length_b   1.000
_cell.length_c   1.000
_cell.angle_alpha   90.00
_cell.angle_beta   90.00
_cell.angle_gamma   90.00
#
_symmetry.space_group_name_H-M   'P 1'
#
loop_
_entity.id
_entity.type
_entity.pdbx_description
1 polymer ?
#
loop_
_entity_poly.entity_id
_entity_poly.type
_entity_poly.pdbx_seq_one_letter_code
_entity_poly.pdbx_strand_id
1 'polypeptide(L)'
;MNLIFIIYLYFSSLQLNVVGQLAAIYSDVRRSSDCASWSSWGSCIWPDPGNNYSYLEQLSPLCQSHWFYRFIGGRYASALNSFFEYFRSLLLDNNPCGMCSYQQSCGFGGEKKCHSSPFHVQGGRPVIPFYVSERICGQKSLKGYDQHESCRLDYNKLIGFGEEECRLWPTNKVDLTSVEPGFREQIQNLQWYNCLATTETNGTENELINVCRCCCFPFRPNPQTFLCEHVPGVAPEQKEENYYSSPTDFH
;
A
#
# COMPACT_ATOMS: atom_id res chain seq x y z
N MET A 1 -13.50 -30.47 47.41
CA MET A 1 -14.17 -30.60 46.11
C MET A 1 -14.65 -29.21 45.69
N ASN A 2 -13.83 -28.48 44.93
CA ASN A 2 -14.22 -27.47 43.94
C ASN A 2 -12.94 -26.76 43.46
N LEU A 3 -12.49 -27.20 42.29
CA LEU A 3 -11.51 -26.56 41.43
C LEU A 3 -11.98 -25.13 41.11
N ILE A 4 -11.23 -24.11 41.51
CA ILE A 4 -11.25 -22.82 40.81
C ILE A 4 -9.96 -22.78 40.01
N PHE A 5 -10.05 -23.30 38.79
CA PHE A 5 -9.08 -23.08 37.73
C PHE A 5 -9.05 -21.56 37.48
N ILE A 6 -7.99 -20.91 37.95
CA ILE A 6 -7.60 -19.59 37.47
C ILE A 6 -7.12 -19.81 36.05
N ILE A 7 -8.06 -19.76 35.10
CA ILE A 7 -7.76 -19.59 33.69
C ILE A 7 -7.17 -18.18 33.59
N TYR A 8 -5.85 -18.09 33.68
CA TYR A 8 -5.11 -16.96 33.13
C TYR A 8 -5.41 -16.95 31.63
N LEU A 9 -6.47 -16.24 31.26
CA LEU A 9 -6.65 -15.76 29.90
C LEU A 9 -5.44 -14.86 29.65
N TYR A 10 -4.40 -15.44 29.07
CA TYR A 10 -3.50 -14.70 28.19
C TYR A 10 -4.41 -14.07 27.14
N PHE A 11 -4.89 -12.86 27.43
CA PHE A 11 -5.22 -11.89 26.41
C PHE A 11 -3.88 -11.60 25.72
N SER A 12 -3.47 -12.51 24.84
CA SER A 12 -2.60 -12.15 23.75
C SER A 12 -3.35 -11.03 23.05
N SER A 13 -2.88 -9.81 23.28
CA SER A 13 -3.15 -8.68 22.40
C SER A 13 -2.81 -9.17 21.00
N LEU A 14 -3.82 -9.65 20.26
CA LEU A 14 -3.77 -9.64 18.81
C LEU A 14 -3.62 -8.16 18.48
N GLN A 15 -2.36 -7.74 18.36
CA GLN A 15 -2.04 -6.61 17.52
C GLN A 15 -2.50 -7.07 16.14
N LEU A 16 -3.72 -6.69 15.78
CA LEU A 16 -4.15 -6.64 14.40
C LEU A 16 -3.15 -5.67 13.77
N ASN A 17 -2.08 -6.21 13.21
CA ASN A 17 -1.29 -5.47 12.25
C ASN A 17 -2.32 -5.05 11.21
N VAL A 18 -2.60 -3.75 11.15
CA VAL A 18 -3.47 -3.20 10.12
C VAL A 18 -2.59 -3.13 8.90
N VAL A 19 -2.94 -3.93 7.91
CA VAL A 19 -2.09 -4.19 6.77
C VAL A 19 -2.85 -3.97 5.48
N GLY A 20 -2.24 -3.21 4.59
CA GLY A 20 -2.79 -2.95 3.27
C GLY A 20 -2.29 -1.65 2.66
N GLN A 21 -2.64 -1.46 1.40
CA GLN A 21 -2.59 -0.18 0.70
C GLN A 21 -3.63 0.80 1.30
N LEU A 22 -3.62 2.07 0.86
CA LEU A 22 -4.27 3.16 1.60
C LEU A 22 -5.75 2.90 1.88
N ALA A 23 -6.51 2.34 0.95
CA ALA A 23 -7.90 1.99 1.20
C ALA A 23 -8.04 0.62 1.89
N ALA A 24 -7.19 -0.35 1.54
CA ALA A 24 -7.19 -1.70 2.13
C ALA A 24 -6.97 -1.70 3.66
N ILE A 25 -6.25 -0.71 4.19
CA ILE A 25 -6.12 -0.48 5.65
C ILE A 25 -7.45 -0.26 6.35
N TYR A 26 -8.38 0.41 5.67
CA TYR A 26 -9.66 0.81 6.26
C TYR A 26 -10.81 -0.09 5.83
N SER A 27 -10.65 -0.88 4.77
CA SER A 27 -11.72 -1.66 4.15
C SER A 27 -11.16 -2.69 3.17
N ASP A 28 -11.52 -3.96 3.36
CA ASP A 28 -11.20 -5.08 2.46
C ASP A 28 -12.18 -5.23 1.28
N VAL A 29 -13.03 -4.21 1.07
CA VAL A 29 -14.10 -4.28 0.06
C VAL A 29 -13.54 -4.46 -1.34
N ARG A 30 -14.06 -5.51 -1.97
CA ARG A 30 -13.91 -5.77 -3.40
C ARG A 30 -15.11 -5.24 -4.15
N ARG A 31 -14.96 -5.04 -5.47
CA ARG A 31 -16.09 -4.71 -6.34
C ARG A 31 -17.24 -5.71 -6.13
N SER A 32 -18.34 -5.26 -5.51
CA SER A 32 -19.48 -6.09 -5.09
C SER A 32 -20.82 -5.50 -5.54
N SER A 33 -21.90 -6.28 -5.42
CA SER A 33 -23.27 -5.83 -5.71
C SER A 33 -23.86 -4.87 -4.67
N ASP A 34 -23.14 -4.59 -3.58
CA ASP A 34 -23.59 -3.64 -2.55
C ASP A 34 -23.73 -2.20 -3.08
N CYS A 35 -22.90 -1.88 -4.08
CA CYS A 35 -22.96 -0.63 -4.82
C CYS A 35 -23.73 -0.84 -6.12
N ALA A 36 -24.52 0.16 -6.52
CA ALA A 36 -25.26 0.10 -7.80
C ALA A 36 -24.31 0.11 -9.01
N SER A 37 -23.17 0.79 -8.89
CA SER A 37 -22.13 0.81 -9.92
C SER A 37 -20.74 0.97 -9.32
N TRP A 38 -19.73 0.68 -10.14
CA TRP A 38 -18.32 0.87 -9.81
C TRP A 38 -17.66 1.64 -10.95
N SER A 39 -16.73 2.53 -10.64
CA SER A 39 -15.89 3.16 -11.66
C SER A 39 -15.08 2.09 -12.40
N SER A 40 -14.64 2.42 -13.62
CA SER A 40 -13.54 1.67 -14.22
C SER A 40 -12.31 1.72 -13.32
N TRP A 41 -11.40 0.76 -13.50
CA TRP A 41 -10.07 0.83 -12.91
C TRP A 41 -9.33 2.06 -13.44
N GLY A 42 -8.76 2.86 -12.53
CA GLY A 42 -7.97 4.05 -12.87
C GLY A 42 -6.60 3.75 -13.46
N SER A 43 -5.78 4.79 -13.64
CA SER A 43 -4.35 4.63 -13.90
C SER A 43 -3.64 3.94 -12.75
N CYS A 44 -2.50 3.35 -13.07
CA CYS A 44 -1.57 2.85 -12.07
C CYS A 44 -0.94 4.00 -11.33
N ILE A 45 -1.09 4.00 -10.01
CA ILE A 45 -0.53 5.03 -9.16
C ILE A 45 0.93 4.70 -8.90
N TRP A 46 1.81 5.66 -9.14
CA TRP A 46 3.25 5.53 -8.97
C TRP A 46 3.89 6.92 -8.81
N PRO A 47 4.87 7.10 -7.92
CA PRO A 47 5.64 8.35 -7.83
C PRO A 47 6.66 8.48 -8.99
N ASP A 48 6.15 8.53 -10.22
CA ASP A 48 6.95 8.65 -11.44
C ASP A 48 7.72 9.99 -11.46
N PRO A 49 9.06 9.99 -11.56
CA PRO A 49 9.85 11.22 -11.66
C PRO A 49 9.54 12.07 -12.90
N GLY A 50 9.00 11.45 -13.96
CA GLY A 50 8.63 12.11 -15.22
C GLY A 50 7.31 12.87 -15.17
N ASN A 51 6.53 12.75 -14.10
CA ASN A 51 5.31 13.53 -13.92
C ASN A 51 5.20 14.06 -12.47
N ASN A 52 4.63 15.26 -12.31
CA ASN A 52 4.48 15.88 -10.99
C ASN A 52 3.06 15.69 -10.41
N TYR A 53 2.36 14.62 -10.81
CA TYR A 53 1.03 14.37 -10.28
C TYR A 53 1.11 13.85 -8.86
N SER A 54 0.43 14.54 -7.95
CA SER A 54 0.20 14.06 -6.59
C SER A 54 -0.58 12.75 -6.60
N TYR A 55 -0.54 12.03 -5.47
CA TYR A 55 -1.27 10.78 -5.29
C TYR A 55 -2.75 10.89 -5.74
N LEU A 56 -3.44 11.95 -5.31
CA LEU A 56 -4.87 12.13 -5.55
C LEU A 56 -5.18 12.53 -7.00
N GLU A 57 -4.26 13.20 -7.68
CA GLU A 57 -4.43 13.59 -9.09
C GLU A 57 -4.33 12.38 -10.02
N GLN A 58 -3.64 11.32 -9.60
CA GLN A 58 -3.53 10.07 -10.37
C GLN A 58 -4.79 9.19 -10.29
N LEU A 59 -5.75 9.54 -9.42
CA LEU A 59 -7.02 8.84 -9.28
C LEU A 59 -7.95 9.10 -10.49
N SER A 60 -8.84 8.16 -10.78
CA SER A 60 -9.91 8.41 -11.77
C SER A 60 -10.82 9.57 -11.31
N PRO A 61 -11.41 10.36 -12.23
CA PRO A 61 -12.30 11.47 -11.85
C PRO A 61 -13.46 11.06 -10.93
N LEU A 62 -14.01 9.85 -11.15
CA LEU A 62 -15.02 9.29 -10.25
C LEU A 62 -14.43 9.06 -8.86
N CYS A 63 -13.29 8.38 -8.73
CA CYS A 63 -12.65 8.20 -7.43
C CYS A 63 -12.29 9.53 -6.74
N GLN A 64 -11.82 10.54 -7.46
CA GLN A 64 -11.56 11.88 -6.88
C GLN A 64 -12.81 12.51 -6.25
N SER A 65 -13.99 12.24 -6.83
CA SER A 65 -15.28 12.70 -6.31
C SER A 65 -15.86 11.83 -5.19
N HIS A 66 -15.31 10.63 -4.97
CA HIS A 66 -15.77 9.69 -3.96
C HIS A 66 -15.53 10.23 -2.54
N TRP A 67 -16.47 10.04 -1.61
CA TRP A 67 -16.37 10.58 -0.25
C TRP A 67 -15.03 10.28 0.43
N PHE A 68 -14.56 9.03 0.36
CA PHE A 68 -13.28 8.62 0.96
C PHE A 68 -12.12 9.51 0.49
N TYR A 69 -11.95 9.67 -0.83
CA TYR A 69 -10.86 10.48 -1.37
C TYR A 69 -11.07 11.97 -1.20
N ARG A 70 -12.31 12.47 -1.17
CA ARG A 70 -12.59 13.85 -0.77
C ARG A 70 -12.22 14.13 0.68
N PHE A 71 -12.50 13.18 1.58
CA PHE A 71 -12.15 13.27 2.99
C PHE A 71 -10.63 13.24 3.18
N ILE A 72 -9.98 12.23 2.60
CA ILE A 72 -8.52 12.08 2.63
C ILE A 72 -7.84 13.29 1.98
N GLY A 73 -8.33 13.76 0.84
CA GLY A 73 -7.79 14.93 0.16
C GLY A 73 -7.98 16.24 0.90
N GLY A 74 -9.14 16.44 1.53
CA GLY A 74 -9.40 17.64 2.31
C GLY A 74 -8.60 17.74 3.62
N ARG A 75 -8.17 16.60 4.18
CA ARG A 75 -7.52 16.57 5.50
C ARG A 75 -6.05 16.15 5.49
N TYR A 76 -5.69 15.18 4.64
CA TYR A 76 -4.41 14.48 4.70
C TYR A 76 -3.60 14.53 3.39
N ALA A 77 -4.04 15.33 2.40
CA ALA A 77 -3.31 15.46 1.13
C ALA A 77 -1.83 15.84 1.33
N SER A 78 -1.52 16.76 2.26
CA SER A 78 -0.13 17.17 2.55
C SER A 78 0.72 16.00 3.04
N ALA A 79 0.19 15.16 3.93
CA ALA A 79 0.90 13.99 4.45
C ALA A 79 1.12 12.92 3.37
N LEU A 80 0.11 12.67 2.53
CA LEU A 80 0.23 11.76 1.39
C LEU A 80 1.24 12.26 0.35
N ASN A 81 1.24 13.55 0.05
CA ASN A 81 2.19 14.14 -0.88
C ASN A 81 3.61 14.10 -0.33
N SER A 82 3.79 14.41 0.96
CA SER A 82 5.08 14.28 1.64
C SER A 82 5.59 12.84 1.59
N PHE A 83 4.72 11.85 1.79
CA PHE A 83 5.07 10.43 1.62
C PHE A 83 5.51 10.11 0.19
N PHE A 84 4.74 10.55 -0.81
CA PHE A 84 5.04 10.33 -2.24
C PHE A 84 6.39 10.95 -2.63
N GLU A 85 6.67 12.16 -2.19
CA GLU A 85 7.94 12.85 -2.44
C GLU A 85 9.11 12.16 -1.75
N TYR A 86 8.93 11.74 -0.50
CA TYR A 86 9.93 10.98 0.24
C TYR A 86 10.26 9.67 -0.48
N PHE A 87 9.26 8.85 -0.81
CA PHE A 87 9.47 7.58 -1.50
C PHE A 87 10.13 7.79 -2.87
N ARG A 88 9.68 8.78 -3.64
CA ARG A 88 10.31 9.18 -4.91
C ARG A 88 11.78 9.52 -4.76
N SER A 89 12.16 10.22 -3.68
CA SER A 89 13.54 10.65 -3.44
C SER A 89 14.50 9.49 -3.10
N LEU A 90 13.96 8.32 -2.76
CA LEU A 90 14.71 7.12 -2.40
C LEU A 90 14.87 6.15 -3.57
N LEU A 91 13.95 6.16 -4.54
CA LEU A 91 13.99 5.25 -5.69
C LEU A 91 15.26 5.47 -6.52
N LEU A 92 15.99 4.37 -6.75
CA LEU A 92 17.13 4.36 -7.67
C LEU A 92 16.70 4.11 -9.12
N ASP A 93 15.56 3.44 -9.31
CA ASP A 93 14.96 3.14 -10.60
C ASP A 93 13.62 3.86 -10.78
N ASN A 94 13.34 4.31 -12.00
CA ASN A 94 12.12 5.09 -12.29
C ASN A 94 10.89 4.21 -12.56
N ASN A 95 11.09 2.93 -12.90
CA ASN A 95 10.01 2.02 -13.26
C ASN A 95 9.27 1.52 -12.02
N PRO A 96 7.95 1.27 -12.12
CA PRO A 96 7.18 0.58 -11.07
C PRO A 96 7.81 -0.74 -10.66
N CYS A 97 7.90 -0.95 -9.35
CA CYS A 97 8.57 -2.10 -8.73
C CYS A 97 7.87 -2.49 -7.43
N GLY A 98 8.33 -3.57 -6.80
CA GLY A 98 7.98 -3.90 -5.43
C GLY A 98 6.54 -4.37 -5.23
N MET A 99 5.80 -4.67 -6.30
CA MET A 99 4.34 -4.85 -6.25
C MET A 99 3.61 -3.64 -5.64
N CYS A 100 4.19 -2.44 -5.77
CA CYS A 100 3.74 -1.23 -5.10
C CYS A 100 2.82 -0.34 -5.92
N SER A 101 2.71 -0.55 -7.23
CA SER A 101 1.82 0.22 -8.09
C SER A 101 0.46 -0.46 -8.24
N TYR A 102 -0.61 0.32 -8.05
CA TYR A 102 -1.99 -0.17 -7.99
C TYR A 102 -2.97 0.73 -8.73
N GLN A 103 -4.10 0.14 -9.13
CA GLN A 103 -5.27 0.84 -9.64
C GLN A 103 -6.37 0.84 -8.59
N GLN A 104 -7.24 1.83 -8.66
CA GLN A 104 -8.42 1.91 -7.81
C GLN A 104 -9.71 1.96 -8.62
N SER A 105 -10.75 1.37 -8.03
CA SER A 105 -12.13 1.43 -8.48
C SER A 105 -13.02 1.80 -7.30
N CYS A 106 -13.90 2.78 -7.49
CA CYS A 106 -14.74 3.33 -6.42
C CYS A 106 -16.21 3.04 -6.69
N GLY A 107 -16.94 2.62 -5.65
CA GLY A 107 -18.35 2.26 -5.71
C GLY A 107 -19.29 3.47 -5.62
N PHE A 108 -20.39 3.44 -6.36
CA PHE A 108 -21.40 4.49 -6.40
C PHE A 108 -22.82 3.95 -6.24
N GLY A 109 -23.69 4.74 -5.61
CA GLY A 109 -25.08 4.39 -5.36
C GLY A 109 -25.28 3.10 -4.56
N GLY A 110 -26.38 2.40 -4.84
CA GLY A 110 -26.76 1.14 -4.20
C GLY A 110 -27.48 1.32 -2.87
N GLU A 111 -27.92 0.20 -2.28
CA GLU A 111 -28.56 0.17 -0.96
C GLU A 111 -27.65 0.75 0.13
N LYS A 112 -26.34 0.57 -0.04
CA LYS A 112 -25.32 1.05 0.90
C LYS A 112 -24.87 2.49 0.65
N LYS A 113 -25.33 3.14 -0.43
CA LYS A 113 -24.97 4.50 -0.84
C LYS A 113 -23.45 4.74 -0.84
N CYS A 114 -22.70 3.86 -1.50
CA CYS A 114 -21.24 3.70 -1.37
C CYS A 114 -20.40 5.00 -1.45
N HIS A 115 -20.80 5.94 -2.31
CA HIS A 115 -20.13 7.22 -2.52
C HIS A 115 -20.44 8.33 -1.48
N SER A 116 -21.40 8.11 -0.59
CA SER A 116 -21.84 9.10 0.40
C SER A 116 -21.07 8.98 1.70
N SER A 117 -20.99 10.08 2.45
CA SER A 117 -20.38 10.08 3.78
C SER A 117 -21.11 9.09 4.72
N PRO A 118 -20.38 8.27 5.50
CA PRO A 118 -21.00 7.35 6.46
C PRO A 118 -21.82 8.10 7.52
N PHE A 119 -21.51 9.39 7.77
CA PHE A 119 -22.27 10.24 8.68
C PHE A 119 -23.63 10.70 8.12
N HIS A 120 -23.87 10.58 6.81
CA HIS A 120 -25.14 10.94 6.17
C HIS A 120 -26.10 9.73 6.02
N VAL A 121 -25.63 8.52 6.33
CA VAL A 121 -26.46 7.30 6.28
C VAL A 121 -27.15 7.12 7.65
N GLN A 122 -28.39 7.62 7.77
CA GLN A 122 -29.18 7.46 9.00
C GLN A 122 -29.32 5.98 9.38
N GLY A 123 -28.97 5.64 10.64
CA GLY A 123 -29.05 4.27 11.16
C GLY A 123 -27.87 3.35 10.83
N GLY A 124 -26.87 3.83 10.07
CA GLY A 124 -25.63 3.09 9.83
C GLY A 124 -24.74 3.07 11.08
N ARG A 125 -24.11 1.93 11.40
CA ARG A 125 -22.98 1.92 12.33
C ARG A 125 -21.83 2.74 11.70
N PRO A 126 -21.00 3.46 12.47
CA PRO A 126 -19.85 4.25 11.97
C PRO A 126 -18.76 3.45 11.22
N VAL A 127 -19.01 2.19 10.90
CA VAL A 127 -18.09 1.24 10.27
C VAL A 127 -18.70 0.77 8.95
N ILE A 128 -19.06 1.72 8.08
CA ILE A 128 -19.41 1.40 6.69
C ILE A 128 -18.08 1.37 5.93
N PRO A 129 -17.73 0.28 5.23
CA PRO A 129 -16.50 0.23 4.47
C PRO A 129 -16.52 1.30 3.39
N PHE A 130 -15.34 1.80 3.03
CA PHE A 130 -15.24 2.94 2.13
C PHE A 130 -15.52 2.60 0.66
N TYR A 131 -15.91 1.37 0.33
CA TYR A 131 -16.26 0.92 -1.04
C TYR A 131 -15.27 1.39 -2.11
N VAL A 132 -13.99 1.31 -1.76
CA VAL A 132 -12.86 1.50 -2.66
C VAL A 132 -12.18 0.15 -2.77
N SER A 133 -12.01 -0.33 -4.00
CA SER A 133 -11.32 -1.57 -4.32
C SER A 133 -9.98 -1.22 -4.96
N GLU A 134 -8.92 -1.86 -4.47
CA GLU A 134 -7.54 -1.73 -4.95
C GLU A 134 -7.14 -3.01 -5.69
N ARG A 135 -6.28 -2.89 -6.69
CA ARG A 135 -5.61 -4.04 -7.30
C ARG A 135 -4.23 -3.69 -7.80
N ILE A 136 -3.32 -4.65 -7.76
CA ILE A 136 -1.96 -4.51 -8.25
C ILE A 136 -1.96 -4.39 -9.77
N CYS A 137 -1.19 -3.43 -10.29
CA CYS A 137 -1.04 -3.18 -11.72
C CYS A 137 -0.26 -4.29 -12.43
N GLY A 138 -0.83 -4.86 -13.49
CA GLY A 138 -0.11 -5.80 -14.36
C GLY A 138 0.63 -5.10 -15.50
N GLN A 139 1.41 -5.87 -16.25
CA GLN A 139 2.15 -5.39 -17.42
C GLN A 139 1.28 -4.61 -18.41
N LYS A 140 0.01 -5.04 -18.61
CA LYS A 140 -0.94 -4.33 -19.48
C LYS A 140 -1.16 -2.88 -19.06
N SER A 141 -1.45 -2.66 -17.77
CA SER A 141 -1.67 -1.31 -17.23
C SER A 141 -0.36 -0.52 -17.09
N LEU A 142 0.78 -1.22 -17.00
CA LEU A 142 2.12 -0.66 -16.92
C LEU A 142 2.85 -0.60 -18.28
N LYS A 143 2.14 -0.61 -19.41
CA LYS A 143 2.74 -0.46 -20.77
C LYS A 143 3.89 -1.45 -21.05
N GLY A 144 3.82 -2.65 -20.50
CA GLY A 144 4.81 -3.72 -20.65
C GLY A 144 5.82 -3.83 -19.52
N TYR A 145 5.89 -2.86 -18.60
CA TYR A 145 6.78 -2.97 -17.44
C TYR A 145 6.27 -4.01 -16.43
N ASP A 146 7.20 -4.78 -15.88
CA ASP A 146 6.94 -5.69 -14.78
C ASP A 146 7.41 -5.08 -13.46
N GLN A 147 6.60 -5.21 -12.42
CA GLN A 147 6.88 -4.69 -11.08
C GLN A 147 7.10 -5.79 -10.03
N HIS A 148 7.28 -7.05 -10.44
CA HIS A 148 7.57 -8.17 -9.53
C HIS A 148 8.92 -8.06 -8.83
N GLU A 149 9.91 -7.44 -9.47
CA GLU A 149 11.21 -7.22 -8.83
C GLU A 149 11.06 -6.18 -7.72
N SER A 150 11.72 -6.45 -6.58
CA SER A 150 11.75 -5.51 -5.46
C SER A 150 12.42 -4.19 -5.84
N CYS A 151 11.86 -3.10 -5.31
CA CYS A 151 12.39 -1.76 -5.55
C CYS A 151 13.79 -1.61 -4.99
N ARG A 152 14.68 -0.98 -5.75
CA ARG A 152 16.01 -0.57 -5.29
C ARG A 152 15.94 0.83 -4.73
N LEU A 153 16.18 0.96 -3.44
CA LEU A 153 16.19 2.24 -2.73
C LEU A 153 17.59 2.60 -2.27
N ASP A 154 17.86 3.90 -2.22
CA ASP A 154 19.12 4.47 -1.75
C ASP A 154 19.37 4.11 -0.29
N TYR A 155 20.33 3.21 -0.09
CA TYR A 155 20.75 2.71 1.21
C TYR A 155 21.21 3.84 2.14
N ASN A 156 21.99 4.80 1.63
CA ASN A 156 22.58 5.86 2.45
C ASN A 156 21.53 6.83 3.01
N LYS A 157 20.37 6.93 2.35
CA LYS A 157 19.24 7.72 2.84
C LYS A 157 18.36 6.97 3.83
N LEU A 158 18.52 5.64 3.92
CA LEU A 158 17.77 4.75 4.81
C LEU A 158 18.60 4.23 6.00
N ILE A 159 19.87 4.62 6.11
CA ILE A 159 20.68 4.41 7.32
C ILE A 159 20.44 5.53 8.33
N GLY A 160 19.59 5.27 9.33
CA GLY A 160 19.41 6.15 10.49
C GLY A 160 20.45 5.87 11.57
N PHE A 161 20.92 6.91 12.26
CA PHE A 161 21.79 6.79 13.44
C PHE A 161 21.09 5.94 14.53
N GLY A 162 21.36 4.62 14.58
CA GLY A 162 20.84 3.69 15.59
C GLY A 162 19.51 3.01 15.26
N GLU A 163 19.01 3.09 14.02
CA GLU A 163 17.77 2.43 13.58
C GLU A 163 18.04 1.12 12.82
N GLU A 164 16.99 0.32 12.62
CA GLU A 164 17.04 -0.85 11.73
C GLU A 164 17.41 -0.41 10.30
N GLU A 165 18.37 -1.14 9.73
CA GLU A 165 18.82 -0.95 8.36
C GLU A 165 17.67 -1.09 7.36
N CYS A 166 17.63 -0.23 6.33
CA CYS A 166 16.59 -0.25 5.29
C CYS A 166 15.14 -0.04 5.77
N ARG A 167 14.95 0.64 6.90
CA ARG A 167 13.61 1.03 7.36
C ARG A 167 13.02 2.17 6.52
N LEU A 168 12.12 1.83 5.59
CA LEU A 168 11.35 2.82 4.81
C LEU A 168 10.20 3.46 5.61
N TRP A 169 9.60 2.70 6.52
CA TRP A 169 8.49 3.14 7.37
C TRP A 169 8.51 2.39 8.71
N PRO A 170 8.13 3.01 9.85
CA PRO A 170 7.87 4.44 10.03
C PRO A 170 9.14 5.30 9.90
N THR A 171 8.95 6.60 9.65
CA THR A 171 10.06 7.56 9.48
C THR A 171 9.67 8.95 9.95
N ASN A 172 10.65 9.77 10.35
CA ASN A 172 10.47 11.19 10.62
C ASN A 172 10.61 12.09 9.37
N LYS A 173 10.90 11.49 8.21
CA LYS A 173 11.06 12.19 6.93
C LYS A 173 9.74 12.53 6.24
N VAL A 174 8.65 11.89 6.68
CA VAL A 174 7.30 12.13 6.18
C VAL A 174 6.58 13.07 7.14
N ASP A 175 6.07 14.18 6.60
CA ASP A 175 5.38 15.20 7.37
C ASP A 175 3.94 14.77 7.70
N LEU A 176 3.72 14.35 8.94
CA LEU A 176 2.40 14.00 9.47
C LEU A 176 1.76 15.13 10.30
N THR A 177 2.27 16.37 10.23
CA THR A 177 1.75 17.49 11.05
C THR A 177 0.29 17.82 10.76
N SER A 178 -0.16 17.58 9.53
CA SER A 178 -1.57 17.73 9.11
C SER A 178 -2.51 16.66 9.69
N VAL A 179 -1.97 15.51 10.14
CA VAL A 179 -2.75 14.42 10.73
C VAL A 179 -2.95 14.68 12.22
N GLU A 180 -4.12 14.39 12.78
CA GLU A 180 -4.38 14.54 14.21
C GLU A 180 -3.54 13.54 15.04
N PRO A 181 -3.05 13.91 16.24
CA PRO A 181 -2.12 13.08 17.02
C PRO A 181 -2.56 11.63 17.24
N GLY A 182 -3.84 11.39 17.52
CA GLY A 182 -4.37 10.03 17.73
C GLY A 182 -4.33 9.15 16.47
N PHE A 183 -4.41 9.74 15.28
CA PHE A 183 -4.26 9.01 14.02
C PHE A 183 -2.80 8.83 13.61
N ARG A 184 -1.89 9.71 14.04
CA ARG A 184 -0.45 9.59 13.73
C ARG A 184 0.14 8.29 14.26
N GLU A 185 -0.18 7.92 15.50
CA GLU A 185 0.29 6.67 16.10
C GLU A 185 -0.21 5.46 15.31
N GLN A 186 -1.48 5.47 14.90
CA GLN A 186 -2.04 4.41 14.07
C GLN A 186 -1.31 4.30 12.73
N ILE A 187 -1.09 5.45 12.06
CA ILE A 187 -0.37 5.50 10.77
C ILE A 187 1.07 5.00 10.91
N GLN A 188 1.78 5.39 11.97
CA GLN A 188 3.15 4.95 12.24
C GLN A 188 3.27 3.44 12.45
N ASN A 189 2.25 2.81 13.04
CA ASN A 189 2.23 1.37 13.31
C ASN A 189 1.80 0.52 12.09
N LEU A 190 1.48 1.12 10.95
CA LEU A 190 1.13 0.40 9.74
C LEU A 190 2.35 -0.26 9.09
N GLN A 191 2.21 -1.52 8.69
CA GLN A 191 3.23 -2.23 7.93
C GLN A 191 2.95 -2.09 6.43
N TRP A 192 3.54 -1.06 5.83
CA TRP A 192 3.39 -0.78 4.40
C TRP A 192 4.39 -1.52 3.51
N TYR A 193 5.59 -1.76 4.04
CA TYR A 193 6.73 -2.25 3.27
C TYR A 193 7.49 -3.32 4.03
N ASN A 194 8.07 -4.25 3.28
CA ASN A 194 9.06 -5.17 3.76
C ASN A 194 10.35 -4.91 2.99
N CYS A 195 11.43 -4.62 3.71
CA CYS A 195 12.71 -4.25 3.13
C CYS A 195 13.84 -5.13 3.68
N LEU A 196 14.89 -5.31 2.88
CA LEU A 196 16.14 -5.91 3.32
C LEU A 196 17.32 -5.18 2.67
N ALA A 197 18.47 -5.19 3.34
CA ALA A 197 19.72 -4.68 2.80
C ALA A 197 20.38 -5.73 1.91
N THR A 198 20.90 -5.30 0.75
CA THR A 198 21.71 -6.14 -0.13
C THR A 198 22.94 -5.39 -0.61
N THR A 199 23.92 -6.16 -1.08
CA THR A 199 25.08 -5.63 -1.77
C THR A 199 25.06 -6.14 -3.21
N GLU A 200 25.17 -5.24 -4.17
CA GLU A 200 25.05 -5.50 -5.61
C GLU A 200 26.23 -4.92 -6.37
N THR A 201 26.59 -5.52 -7.50
CA THR A 201 27.57 -4.94 -8.42
C THR A 201 26.95 -3.75 -9.16
N ASN A 202 27.62 -2.60 -9.13
CA ASN A 202 27.28 -1.46 -9.96
C ASN A 202 27.54 -1.83 -11.43
N GLY A 203 26.52 -1.85 -12.30
CA GLY A 203 26.51 -2.54 -13.60
C GLY A 203 27.61 -2.21 -14.63
N THR A 204 28.57 -1.35 -14.30
CA THR A 204 29.70 -0.94 -15.15
C THR A 204 31.07 -1.09 -14.50
N GLU A 205 31.17 -1.24 -13.18
CA GLU A 205 32.44 -1.35 -12.46
C GLU A 205 32.33 -2.50 -11.45
N ASN A 206 33.41 -3.23 -11.16
CA ASN A 206 33.44 -4.25 -10.09
C ASN A 206 33.27 -3.64 -8.68
N GLU A 207 32.67 -2.45 -8.58
CA GLU A 207 32.33 -1.76 -7.35
C GLU A 207 31.01 -2.34 -6.81
N LEU A 208 31.05 -2.68 -5.53
CA LEU A 208 29.89 -3.15 -4.78
C LEU A 208 29.18 -1.95 -4.16
N ILE A 209 27.88 -1.84 -4.42
CA ILE A 209 27.01 -0.84 -3.83
C ILE A 209 26.02 -1.51 -2.87
N ASN A 210 25.73 -0.86 -1.76
CA ASN A 210 24.65 -1.28 -0.88
C ASN A 210 23.33 -0.65 -1.36
N VAL A 211 22.28 -1.46 -1.40
CA VAL A 211 20.93 -1.00 -1.74
C VAL A 211 19.92 -1.60 -0.76
N CYS A 212 18.80 -0.91 -0.60
CA CYS A 212 17.66 -1.45 0.13
C CYS A 212 16.66 -2.01 -0.88
N ARG A 213 16.39 -3.32 -0.82
CA ARG A 213 15.38 -3.99 -1.62
C ARG A 213 14.06 -4.00 -0.87
N CYS A 214 13.01 -3.40 -1.45
CA CYS A 214 11.71 -3.28 -0.78
C CYS A 214 10.55 -3.79 -1.65
N CYS A 215 9.59 -4.44 -1.01
CA CYS A 215 8.28 -4.79 -1.58
C CYS A 215 7.17 -4.19 -0.72
N CYS A 216 6.07 -3.80 -1.35
CA CYS A 216 4.86 -3.41 -0.65
C CYS A 216 4.21 -4.63 -0.02
N PHE A 217 3.66 -4.45 1.18
CA PHE A 217 2.82 -5.47 1.79
C PHE A 217 1.64 -5.84 0.86
N PRO A 218 1.23 -7.12 0.75
CA PRO A 218 1.63 -8.30 1.52
C PRO A 218 2.82 -9.07 0.96
N PHE A 219 3.73 -8.41 0.24
CA PHE A 219 4.91 -9.04 -0.35
C PHE A 219 6.17 -8.69 0.44
N ARG A 220 7.16 -9.58 0.36
CA ARG A 220 8.51 -9.37 0.86
C ARG A 220 9.53 -9.74 -0.22
N PRO A 221 10.68 -9.06 -0.26
CA PRO A 221 11.76 -9.41 -1.18
C PRO A 221 12.33 -10.78 -0.82
N ASN A 222 12.53 -11.63 -1.82
CA ASN A 222 13.34 -12.83 -1.70
C ASN A 222 14.82 -12.42 -1.64
N PRO A 223 15.61 -12.87 -0.63
CA PRO A 223 16.99 -12.43 -0.45
C PRO A 223 17.98 -12.96 -1.51
N GLN A 224 17.59 -13.96 -2.32
CA GLN A 224 18.42 -14.50 -3.39
C GLN A 224 18.00 -14.02 -4.79
N THR A 225 16.69 -13.96 -5.05
CA THR A 225 16.17 -13.62 -6.39
C THR A 225 15.75 -12.17 -6.52
N PHE A 226 15.59 -11.47 -5.39
CA PHE A 226 15.05 -10.10 -5.30
C PHE A 226 13.63 -9.92 -5.87
N LEU A 227 12.93 -11.01 -6.17
CA LEU A 227 11.52 -10.99 -6.53
C LEU A 227 10.65 -10.82 -5.29
N CYS A 228 9.51 -10.15 -5.46
CA CYS A 228 8.52 -9.98 -4.40
C CYS A 228 7.65 -11.23 -4.25
N GLU A 229 7.78 -11.89 -3.10
CA GLU A 229 7.03 -13.08 -2.74
C GLU A 229 5.97 -12.75 -1.69
N HIS A 230 4.85 -13.44 -1.76
CA HIS A 230 3.76 -13.23 -0.80
C HIS A 230 4.17 -13.71 0.60
N VAL A 231 3.84 -12.92 1.63
CA VAL A 231 4.16 -13.23 3.03
C VAL A 231 3.27 -14.39 3.52
N PRO A 232 3.85 -15.50 4.01
CA PRO A 232 3.07 -16.64 4.48
C PRO A 232 2.06 -16.27 5.57
N GLY A 233 0.83 -16.79 5.46
CA GLY A 233 -0.23 -16.59 6.45
C GLY A 233 -1.01 -15.28 6.32
N VAL A 234 -0.69 -14.44 5.33
CA VAL A 234 -1.42 -13.22 5.00
C VAL A 234 -2.48 -13.50 3.92
N ALA A 235 -3.56 -12.72 3.86
CA ALA A 235 -4.53 -12.83 2.78
C ALA A 235 -3.93 -12.42 1.41
N PRO A 236 -4.34 -13.05 0.30
CA PRO A 236 -3.87 -12.67 -1.03
C PRO A 236 -4.51 -11.35 -1.49
N GLU A 237 -3.69 -10.50 -2.10
CA GLU A 237 -4.08 -9.21 -2.68
C GLU A 237 -4.78 -9.37 -4.04
N GLN A 238 -5.67 -8.43 -4.42
CA GLN A 238 -6.28 -8.45 -5.75
C GLN A 238 -5.25 -8.09 -6.83
N LYS A 239 -5.22 -8.85 -7.93
CA LYS A 239 -4.36 -8.61 -9.11
C LYS A 239 -5.21 -8.34 -10.34
N GLU A 240 -4.65 -7.65 -11.34
CA GLU A 240 -5.30 -7.47 -12.65
C GLU A 240 -5.65 -8.82 -13.31
N GLU A 241 -6.79 -8.93 -14.00
CA GLU A 241 -7.15 -10.14 -14.76
C GLU A 241 -6.12 -10.39 -15.88
N ASN A 242 -5.65 -11.63 -16.01
CA ASN A 242 -4.50 -12.02 -16.85
C ASN A 242 -3.17 -11.39 -16.44
N TYR A 243 -2.98 -11.10 -15.14
CA TYR A 243 -1.68 -10.72 -14.56
C TYR A 243 -0.53 -11.63 -15.02
N TYR A 244 -0.83 -12.93 -15.20
CA TYR A 244 0.02 -13.88 -15.89
C TYR A 244 -0.55 -14.17 -17.28
N SER A 245 -0.17 -13.40 -18.29
CA SER A 245 -0.26 -13.83 -19.68
C SER A 245 1.02 -14.54 -20.10
N SER A 246 1.42 -15.57 -19.35
CA SER A 246 2.38 -16.58 -19.82
C SER A 246 1.94 -17.97 -19.34
N PRO A 247 1.76 -18.95 -20.23
CA PRO A 247 1.34 -20.30 -19.89
C PRO A 247 2.55 -21.16 -19.49
N THR A 248 3.22 -20.83 -18.40
CA THR A 248 4.20 -21.71 -17.74
C THR A 248 4.28 -21.26 -16.29
N ASP A 249 3.86 -22.14 -15.37
CA ASP A 249 4.37 -22.31 -14.00
C ASP A 249 3.25 -22.71 -13.03
N PHE A 250 2.84 -23.97 -13.14
CA PHE A 250 2.51 -24.81 -11.99
C PHE A 250 3.03 -26.23 -12.29
N HIS A 251 4.26 -26.49 -11.87
CA HIS A 251 4.75 -27.82 -11.51
C HIS A 251 5.06 -27.82 -10.02
#